data_AF-A0AAW1U824-F1
#
_entry.id   AF-A0AAW1U824-F1
#
_cell.length_a   1.000
_cell.length_b   1.000
_cell.length_c   1.000
_cell.angle_alpha   90.00
_cell.angle_beta   90.00
_cell.angle_gamma   90.00
#
_symmetry.space_group_name_H-M   'P 1'
#
loop_
_entity.id
_entity.type
_entity.pdbx_description
1 polymer ?
#
loop_
_entity_poly.entity_id
_entity_poly.type
_entity_poly.pdbx_seq_one_letter_code
_entity_poly.pdbx_strand_id
1 'polypeptide(L)'
;MYAVQVAALTRKGDGDRSNPVNVRTPGGVPNRPALTLKVIEREPAVTIELEWSKPSQTYGELKGYRLRYGAKDQFLKEVSLKGSHSNTYRINDLKWG
;
A
#
# COMPACT_ATOMS: atom_id res chain seq x y z
N MET A 1 19.12 -1.26 3.32
CA MET A 1 19.84 -1.67 4.55
C MET A 1 21.03 -0.75 4.64
N TYR A 2 21.29 -0.16 5.81
CA TYR A 2 22.42 0.75 5.99
C TYR A 2 23.33 0.20 7.09
N ALA A 3 24.64 0.32 6.89
CA ALA A 3 25.63 0.10 7.93
C ALA A 3 26.16 1.47 8.36
N VAL A 4 26.05 1.79 9.65
CA VAL A 4 26.46 3.08 10.21
C VAL A 4 27.68 2.86 11.10
N GLN A 5 28.72 3.65 10.89
CA GLN A 5 29.93 3.69 11.71
C GLN A 5 30.26 5.14 12.07
N VAL A 6 30.89 5.34 13.23
CA VAL A 6 31.35 6.67 13.67
C VAL A 6 32.85 6.64 13.92
N ALA A 7 33.53 7.76 13.65
CA ALA A 7 34.93 7.99 14.00
C ALA A 7 35.06 9.38 14.63
N ALA A 8 36.00 9.54 15.56
CA ALA A 8 36.26 10.82 16.19
C ALA A 8 37.31 11.60 15.39
N LEU A 9 37.01 12.83 14.98
CA LEU A 9 37.96 13.71 14.28
C LEU A 9 38.63 14.66 15.29
N THR A 10 39.95 14.70 15.29
CA THR A 10 40.76 15.64 16.09
C THR A 10 41.69 16.45 15.20
N ARG A 11 42.30 17.52 15.75
CA ARG A 11 43.34 18.30 15.04
C ARG A 11 44.57 17.47 14.65
N LYS A 12 44.77 16.30 15.25
CA LYS A 12 45.88 15.37 14.96
C LYS A 12 45.51 14.29 13.94
N GLY A 13 44.24 14.21 13.54
CA GLY A 13 43.71 13.22 12.60
C GLY A 13 42.44 12.53 13.11
N ASP A 14 41.95 11.59 12.31
CA ASP A 14 40.82 10.74 12.63
C ASP A 14 41.24 9.57 13.54
N GLY A 15 40.46 9.34 14.61
CA GLY A 15 40.55 8.15 15.44
C GLY A 15 39.90 6.93 14.80
N ASP A 16 40.10 5.77 15.40
CA ASP A 16 39.59 4.50 14.87
C ASP A 16 38.06 4.50 14.71
N ARG A 17 37.59 3.84 13.65
CA ARG A 17 36.15 3.67 13.41
C ARG A 17 35.55 2.71 14.43
N SER A 18 34.32 2.99 14.85
CA SER A 18 33.51 2.05 15.62
C SER A 18 33.18 0.79 14.80
N ASN A 19 32.77 -0.27 15.50
CA ASN A 19 32.08 -1.39 14.85
C ASN A 19 30.82 -0.90 14.12
N PRO A 20 30.48 -1.46 12.94
CA PRO A 20 29.30 -1.08 12.19
C PRO A 20 28.03 -1.56 12.86
N VAL A 21 27.02 -0.68 12.89
CA VAL A 21 25.66 -1.03 13.31
C VAL A 21 24.77 -1.11 12.07
N ASN A 22 24.16 -2.28 11.86
CA ASN A 22 23.21 -2.50 10.79
C ASN A 22 21.84 -1.95 11.18
N VAL A 23 21.34 -0.98 10.41
CA VAL A 23 20.02 -0.36 10.62
C VAL A 23 19.15 -0.49 9.38
N ARG A 24 17.86 -0.74 9.62
CA ARG A 24 16.82 -0.72 8.60
C ARG A 24 15.90 0.44 8.91
N THR A 25 15.79 1.39 7.98
CA THR A 25 14.80 2.47 8.09
C THR A 25 13.39 1.86 8.10
N PRO A 26 12.44 2.42 8.89
CA PRO A 26 11.04 2.04 8.77
C PRO A 26 10.58 2.13 7.32
N GLY A 27 9.73 1.19 6.92
CA GLY A 27 9.12 1.24 5.60
C GLY A 27 8.25 2.48 5.43
N GLY A 28 8.34 3.13 4.27
CA GLY A 28 7.37 4.14 3.85
C GLY A 28 5.98 3.53 3.63
N VAL A 29 4.96 4.37 3.44
CA VAL A 29 3.65 3.90 3.00
C VAL A 29 3.73 3.42 1.54
N PRO A 30 3.10 2.29 1.18
CA PRO A 30 3.01 1.89 -0.22
C PRO A 30 2.43 3.01 -1.08
N ASN A 31 2.89 3.12 -2.32
CA ASN A 31 2.25 4.03 -3.27
C ASN A 31 0.82 3.59 -3.58
N ARG A 32 -0.01 4.53 -4.07
CA ARG A 32 -1.41 4.21 -4.44
C ARG A 32 -1.41 3.15 -5.54
N PRO A 33 -2.13 2.03 -5.38
CA PRO A 33 -2.26 1.03 -6.45
C PRO A 33 -3.04 1.62 -7.63
N ALA A 34 -2.72 1.18 -8.86
CA ALA A 34 -3.54 1.55 -10.01
C ALA A 34 -4.84 0.76 -9.95
N LEU A 35 -5.98 1.45 -10.11
CA LEU A 35 -7.31 0.87 -10.03
C LEU A 35 -7.99 0.94 -11.40
N THR A 36 -8.49 -0.20 -11.86
CA THR A 36 -9.30 -0.35 -13.06
C THR A 36 -10.70 -0.78 -12.64
N LEU A 37 -11.72 -0.14 -13.20
CA LEU A 37 -13.12 -0.45 -12.97
C LEU A 37 -13.71 -1.07 -14.23
N LYS A 38 -14.31 -2.26 -14.10
CA LYS A 38 -15.06 -2.93 -15.16
C LYS A 38 -16.52 -3.02 -14.74
N VAL A 39 -17.42 -2.45 -15.53
CA VAL A 39 -18.87 -2.60 -15.31
C VAL A 39 -19.31 -3.86 -16.05
N ILE A 40 -19.79 -4.87 -15.32
CA ILE A 40 -20.13 -6.18 -15.89
C ILE A 40 -21.58 -6.18 -16.39
N GLU A 41 -22.52 -5.74 -15.55
CA GLU A 41 -23.96 -5.80 -15.82
C GLU A 41 -24.62 -4.51 -15.34
N ARG A 42 -25.68 -4.08 -16.06
CA ARG A 42 -26.39 -2.82 -15.78
C ARG A 42 -27.86 -3.00 -15.43
N GLU A 43 -28.47 -4.16 -15.67
CA GLU A 43 -29.90 -4.41 -15.46
C GLU A 43 -30.14 -5.84 -14.98
N PRO A 44 -30.96 -6.09 -13.94
CA PRO A 44 -31.69 -5.14 -13.09
C PRO A 44 -30.84 -4.50 -11.96
N ALA A 45 -29.58 -4.94 -11.80
CA ALA A 45 -28.66 -4.45 -10.77
C ALA A 45 -27.28 -4.17 -11.38
N VAL A 46 -26.65 -3.06 -10.98
CA VAL A 46 -25.31 -2.70 -11.47
C VAL A 46 -24.28 -3.56 -10.74
N THR A 47 -23.59 -4.40 -11.51
CA THR A 47 -22.44 -5.18 -11.02
C THR A 47 -21.15 -4.51 -11.49
N ILE A 48 -20.26 -4.20 -10.54
CA ILE A 48 -18.94 -3.61 -10.81
C ILE A 48 -17.86 -4.58 -10.34
N GLU A 49 -16.88 -4.82 -11.19
CA GLU A 49 -15.65 -5.51 -10.85
C GLU A 49 -14.51 -4.49 -10.74
N LEU A 50 -13.90 -4.47 -9.57
CA LEU A 50 -12.71 -3.69 -9.28
C LEU A 50 -11.51 -4.59 -9.48
N GLU A 51 -10.54 -4.13 -10.25
CA GLU A 51 -9.26 -4.78 -10.43
C GLU A 51 -8.16 -3.76 -10.10
N TRP A 52 -7.18 -4.13 -9.28
CA TRP A 52 -6.06 -3.25 -8.96
C TRP A 52 -4.72 -3.95 -9.08
N SER A 53 -3.70 -3.20 -9.46
CA SER A 53 -2.33 -3.71 -9.50
C SER A 53 -1.65 -3.54 -8.15
N LYS A 54 -0.69 -4.45 -7.87
CA LYS A 54 0.16 -4.32 -6.69
C LYS A 54 0.95 -3.00 -6.75
N PRO A 55 1.04 -2.24 -5.64
CA PRO A 55 1.85 -1.04 -5.57
C PRO A 55 3.28 -1.33 -6.04
N SER A 56 3.83 -0.52 -6.96
CA SER A 56 5.20 -0.71 -7.45
C SER A 56 6.23 -0.52 -6.34
N GLN A 57 5.88 0.20 -5.29
CA GLN A 57 6.73 0.34 -4.11
C GLN A 57 5.91 0.19 -2.83
N THR A 58 6.13 -0.93 -2.13
CA THR A 58 5.47 -1.24 -0.85
C THR A 58 6.31 -0.88 0.37
N TYR A 59 7.59 -0.49 0.14
CA TYR A 59 8.61 -0.17 1.16
C TYR A 59 8.66 -1.14 2.35
N GLY A 60 8.26 -2.40 2.15
CA GLY A 60 8.02 -3.37 3.21
C GLY A 60 7.05 -4.45 2.76
N GLU A 61 6.61 -5.28 3.71
CA GLU A 61 5.63 -6.32 3.46
C GLU A 61 4.23 -5.73 3.25
N LEU A 62 3.58 -6.12 2.14
CA LEU A 62 2.22 -5.70 1.84
C LEU A 62 1.22 -6.53 2.66
N LYS A 63 0.60 -5.91 3.66
CA LYS A 63 -0.35 -6.58 4.57
C LYS A 63 -1.72 -6.87 3.95
N GLY A 64 -2.13 -6.08 2.95
CA GLY A 64 -3.42 -6.22 2.29
C GLY A 64 -3.91 -4.91 1.68
N TYR A 65 -5.19 -4.88 1.31
CA TYR A 65 -5.84 -3.75 0.67
C TYR A 65 -7.08 -3.31 1.46
N ARG A 66 -7.43 -2.02 1.33
CA ARG A 66 -8.66 -1.46 1.90
C ARG A 66 -9.44 -0.76 0.79
N LEU A 67 -10.64 -1.28 0.51
CA LEU A 67 -11.55 -0.74 -0.48
C LEU A 67 -12.60 0.13 0.21
N ARG A 68 -12.91 1.28 -0.38
CA ARG A 68 -14.01 2.15 0.05
C ARG A 68 -14.86 2.51 -1.16
N TYR A 69 -16.17 2.25 -1.09
CA TYR A 69 -17.10 2.46 -2.20
C TYR A 69 -18.48 2.88 -1.70
N GLY A 70 -19.20 3.68 -2.47
CA GLY A 70 -20.53 4.19 -2.14
C GLY A 70 -20.96 5.28 -3.11
N ALA A 71 -22.23 5.69 -3.03
CA ALA A 71 -22.71 6.84 -3.78
C ALA A 71 -22.01 8.11 -3.31
N LYS A 72 -21.85 9.08 -4.21
CA LYS A 72 -21.36 10.40 -3.87
C LYS A 72 -22.29 10.98 -2.79
N ASP A 73 -21.71 11.53 -1.73
CA ASP A 73 -22.43 12.13 -0.59
C ASP A 73 -23.18 11.15 0.35
N GLN A 74 -22.93 9.84 0.23
CA GLN A 74 -23.39 8.83 1.20
C GLN A 74 -22.22 8.20 1.97
N PHE A 75 -22.54 7.49 3.07
CA PHE A 75 -21.57 6.70 3.81
C PHE A 75 -20.93 5.64 2.90
N LEU A 76 -19.60 5.71 2.77
CA LEU A 76 -18.83 4.73 2.02
C LEU A 76 -18.77 3.41 2.81
N LYS A 77 -19.10 2.31 2.13
CA LYS A 77 -18.81 0.96 2.61
C LYS A 77 -17.31 0.73 2.56
N GLU A 78 -16.76 0.16 3.63
CA GLU A 78 -15.33 -0.17 3.74
C GLU A 78 -15.15 -1.69 3.84
N VAL A 79 -14.22 -2.23 3.04
CA VAL A 79 -13.87 -3.64 3.04
C VAL A 79 -12.36 -3.78 3.17
N SER A 80 -11.93 -4.55 4.18
CA SER A 80 -10.52 -4.88 4.41
C SER A 80 -10.20 -6.24 3.82
N LEU A 81 -9.38 -6.27 2.78
CA LEU A 81 -8.88 -7.48 2.13
C LEU A 81 -7.55 -7.86 2.76
N LYS A 82 -7.55 -8.94 3.56
CA LYS A 82 -6.33 -9.46 4.17
C LYS A 82 -5.51 -10.26 3.16
N GLY A 83 -4.20 -10.03 3.14
CA GLY A 83 -3.27 -10.72 2.25
C GLY A 83 -3.07 -10.03 0.89
N SER A 84 -1.96 -10.35 0.24
CA SER A 84 -1.50 -9.68 -0.99
C SER A 84 -1.93 -10.35 -2.29
N HIS A 85 -2.68 -11.46 -2.21
CA HIS A 85 -3.04 -12.28 -3.38
C HIS A 85 -4.38 -11.88 -4.01
N SER A 86 -5.16 -11.02 -3.35
CA SER A 86 -6.41 -10.51 -3.90
C SER A 86 -6.14 -9.19 -4.61
N ASN A 87 -6.35 -9.19 -5.93
CA ASN A 87 -6.24 -8.03 -6.81
C ASN A 87 -7.58 -7.68 -7.47
N THR A 88 -8.66 -8.38 -7.10
CA THR A 88 -9.98 -8.25 -7.70
C THR A 88 -11.07 -8.28 -6.63
N TYR A 89 -12.09 -7.43 -6.77
CA TYR A 89 -13.26 -7.41 -5.90
C TYR A 89 -14.53 -7.11 -6.70
N ARG A 90 -15.55 -7.95 -6.55
CA ARG A 90 -16.85 -7.79 -7.22
C ARG A 90 -17.85 -7.16 -6.26
N ILE A 91 -18.43 -6.04 -6.67
CA ILE A 91 -19.55 -5.39 -6.00
C ILE A 91 -20.82 -5.77 -6.76
N ASN A 92 -21.69 -6.51 -6.10
CA ASN A 92 -23.04 -6.82 -6.58
C ASN A 92 -24.04 -5.79 -6.00
N ASP A 93 -25.13 -5.55 -6.72
CA ASP A 93 -26.28 -4.77 -6.26
C ASP A 93 -25.95 -3.33 -5.85
N LEU A 94 -25.18 -2.62 -6.68
CA LEU A 94 -24.99 -1.19 -6.49
C LEU A 94 -26.33 -0.47 -6.77
N LYS A 95 -27.09 -0.17 -5.72
CA LYS A 95 -28.34 0.58 -5.83
C LYS A 95 -28.04 2.01 -6.27
N TRP A 96 -28.66 2.47 -7.34
CA TRP A 96 -28.78 3.91 -7.60
C TRP A 96 -29.66 4.50 -6.51
N GLY A 97 -29.18 5.58 -5.90
CA GLY A 97 -29.97 6.38 -4.96
C GLY A 97 -31.10 7.11 -5.67
#